data_AF-R6MPE6-F1
#
_entry.id   AF-R6MPE6-F1
#
_cell.length_a   1.000
_cell.length_b   1.000
_cell.length_c   1.000
_cell.angle_alpha   90.00
_cell.angle_beta   90.00
_cell.angle_gamma   90.00
#
_symmetry.space_group_name_H-M   'P 1'
#
loop_
_entity.id
_entity.type
_entity.pdbx_description
1 polymer ?
#
loop_
_entity_poly.entity_id
_entity_poly.type
_entity_poly.pdbx_seq_one_letter_code
_entity_poly.pdbx_strand_id
1 'polypeptide(L)' 'MAIKSLTVRIDEALLDDLHRVADYEGRSASSQTVVLIRDCVEKYKKEGKIDSAGAK' A
#
# COMPACT_ATOMS: atom_id res chain seq x y z
N MET A 1 -16.24 -0.49 -7.47
CA MET A 1 -15.04 -0.86 -8.26
C MET A 1 -14.76 -2.33 -8.07
N ALA A 2 -14.31 -3.04 -9.11
CA ALA A 2 -13.92 -4.45 -8.97
C ALA A 2 -12.72 -4.55 -8.02
N ILE A 3 -12.92 -5.19 -6.86
CA ILE A 3 -11.84 -5.48 -5.92
C ILE A 3 -10.94 -6.52 -6.59
N LYS A 4 -9.66 -6.18 -6.78
CA LYS A 4 -8.64 -7.10 -7.30
C LYS A 4 -7.77 -7.56 -6.14
N SER A 5 -7.52 -8.85 -6.03
CA SER A 5 -6.59 -9.41 -5.06
C SER A 5 -5.15 -9.29 -5.59
N LEU A 6 -4.24 -8.93 -4.71
CA LEU A 6 -2.80 -8.93 -4.96
C LEU A 6 -2.14 -9.76 -3.85
N THR A 7 -1.45 -10.83 -4.24
CA THR A 7 -0.62 -11.61 -3.31
C THR A 7 0.80 -11.08 -3.36
N VAL A 8 1.36 -10.70 -2.21
CA VAL A 8 2.71 -10.16 -2.07
C VAL A 8 3.53 -11.08 -1.17
N ARG A 9 4.80 -11.27 -1.50
CA ARG A 9 5.76 -11.95 -0.62
C ARG A 9 6.53 -10.90 0.18
N ILE A 10 6.53 -11.05 1.49
CA ILE A 10 7.29 -10.21 2.41
C ILE A 10 7.97 -11.09 3.45
N ASP A 11 9.03 -10.57 4.05
CA ASP A 11 9.71 -11.21 5.17
C ASP A 11 8.81 -11.25 6.42
N GLU A 12 9.00 -12.27 7.27
CA GLU A 12 8.19 -12.47 8.48
C GLU A 12 8.36 -11.32 9.49
N ALA A 13 9.58 -10.82 9.70
CA ALA A 13 9.81 -9.73 10.64
C ALA A 13 9.14 -8.44 10.15
N LEU A 14 9.18 -8.19 8.84
CA LEU A 14 8.49 -7.04 8.25
C LEU A 14 6.97 -7.16 8.36
N LEU A 15 6.41 -8.37 8.24
CA LEU A 15 4.99 -8.60 8.45
C LEU A 15 4.58 -8.29 9.89
N ASP A 16 5.36 -8.71 10.89
CA ASP A 16 5.11 -8.41 12.30
C ASP A 16 5.16 -6.89 12.57
N ASP A 17 6.18 -6.21 12.07
CA ASP A 17 6.29 -4.75 12.17
C ASP A 17 5.11 -4.04 11.51
N LEU A 18 4.65 -4.52 10.34
CA LEU A 18 3.48 -3.98 9.65
C LEU A 18 2.21 -4.14 10.48
N HIS A 19 2.03 -5.30 11.13
CA HIS A 19 0.91 -5.52 12.05
C HIS A 19 0.97 -4.54 13.21
N ARG A 20 2.14 -4.34 13.81
CA ARG A 20 2.32 -3.39 14.90
C ARG A 20 2.00 -1.95 14.50
N VAL A 21 2.46 -1.52 13.32
CA VAL A 21 2.12 -0.19 12.76
C VAL A 21 0.61 -0.07 12.52
N ALA A 22 -0.01 -1.12 11.97
CA ALA A 22 -1.44 -1.12 11.70
C ALA A 22 -2.26 -1.03 13.01
N ASP A 23 -1.86 -1.73 14.07
CA ASP A 23 -2.45 -1.63 15.40
C ASP A 23 -2.35 -0.20 15.97
N TYR A 24 -1.21 0.47 15.82
CA TYR A 24 -1.05 1.87 16.23
C TYR A 24 -2.00 2.82 15.49
N GLU A 25 -2.27 2.56 14.21
CA GLU A 25 -3.20 3.37 13.40
C GLU A 25 -4.66 2.89 13.49
N GLY A 26 -4.95 1.85 14.27
CA GLY A 26 -6.30 1.28 14.42
C GLY A 26 -6.83 0.62 13.14
N ARG A 27 -5.94 0.01 12.35
CA ARG A 27 -6.21 -0.57 11.02
C ARG A 27 -5.77 -2.03 10.97
N SER A 28 -6.29 -2.79 10.00
CA SER A 28 -5.73 -4.10 9.66
C SER A 28 -4.48 -3.96 8.80
N ALA A 29 -3.54 -4.90 8.89
CA ALA A 29 -2.35 -4.92 8.05
C ALA A 29 -2.67 -4.83 6.55
N SER A 30 -3.75 -5.47 6.09
CA SER A 30 -4.18 -5.39 4.68
C SER A 30 -4.65 -3.99 4.29
N SER A 31 -5.46 -3.33 5.14
CA SER A 31 -5.91 -1.95 4.86
C SER A 31 -4.75 -0.96 4.93
N GLN A 32 -3.82 -1.17 5.86
CA GLN A 32 -2.60 -0.38 6.00
C GLN A 32 -1.69 -0.53 4.77
N THR A 33 -1.54 -1.75 4.26
CA THR A 33 -0.79 -2.02 3.03
C THR A 33 -1.33 -1.21 1.85
N VAL A 34 -2.66 -1.15 1.69
CA VAL A 34 -3.28 -0.37 0.61
C VAL A 34 -3.01 1.12 0.76
N VAL A 35 -3.05 1.65 1.99
CA VAL A 35 -2.73 3.06 2.27
C VAL A 35 -1.29 3.37 1.91
N LEU A 36 -0.34 2.53 2.34
CA LEU A 36 1.09 2.70 2.05
C LEU A 36 1.38 2.64 0.54
N ILE A 37 0.77 1.69 -0.18
CA ILE A 37 0.89 1.60 -1.63
C ILE A 37 0.33 2.86 -2.30
N ARG A 38 -0.82 3.35 -1.83
CA ARG A 38 -1.45 4.55 -2.38
C ARG A 38 -0.58 5.79 -2.16
N ASP A 39 -0.07 5.99 -0.96
CA ASP A 39 0.80 7.13 -0.64
C ASP A 39 2.08 7.10 -1.49
N CYS A 40 2.69 5.92 -1.64
CA CYS A 40 3.82 5.71 -2.52
C CYS A 40 3.48 6.13 -3.97
N VAL A 41 2.39 5.61 -4.55
CA VAL A 41 1.97 5.95 -5.91
C VAL A 41 1.73 7.47 -6.05
N GLU A 42 1.02 8.09 -5.12
CA GLU A 42 0.73 9.53 -5.16
C GLU A 42 2.01 10.37 -5.03
N LYS A 43 2.98 9.94 -4.23
CA LYS A 43 4.30 10.56 -4.15
C LYS A 43 5.02 10.52 -5.50
N TYR A 44 5.09 9.34 -6.15
CA TYR A 44 5.74 9.21 -7.45
C TYR A 44 5.01 9.98 -8.57
N LYS A 45 3.68 10.11 -8.50
CA LYS A 45 2.91 10.98 -9.39
C LYS A 45 3.27 12.45 -9.20
N LYS A 46 3.35 12.93 -7.95
CA LYS A 46 3.75 14.31 -7.64
C LYS A 46 5.17 14.63 -8.09
N GLU A 47 6.07 13.65 -8.00
CA GLU A 47 7.45 13.77 -8.50
C GLU A 47 7.56 13.69 -10.03
N GLY A 48 6.45 13.49 -10.76
CA GLY A 48 6.44 13.35 -12.22
C GLY A 48 7.13 12.09 -12.73
N LYS A 49 7.40 11.12 -11.85
CA LYS A 49 8.12 9.87 -12.17
C LYS A 49 7.22 8.81 -12.80
N ILE A 50 5.92 8.87 -12.49
CA ILE A 50 4.90 8.06 -13.14
C ILE A 50 3.80 9.00 -13.62
N ASP A 51 3.51 8.95 -14.92
CA ASP A 51 2.39 9.69 -15.49
C ASP A 51 1.08 8.98 -15.12
N SER A 52 0.00 9.74 -14.95
CA SER A 52 -1.36 9.21 -14.82
C SER A 52 -1.88 8.60 -16.14
N ALA A 53 -1.06 7.81 -16.83
CA ALA A 53 -1.46 7.04 -18.00
C ALA A 53 -2.08 5.71 -17.54
N GLY A 54 -3.31 5.77 -17.03
CA GLY A 54 -4.00 4.55 -16.56
C GLY A 54 -5.47 4.68 -16.19
N ALA A 55 -6.14 5.78 -16.55
CA ALA A 55 -7.60 5.86 -16.52
C ALA A 55 -8.12 6.01 -17.95
N LYS A 56 -8.11 4.89 -18.68
CA LYS A 56 -8.97 4.69 -19.85
C LYS A 56 -9.76 3.41 -19.65
#